data_AF-A0A2L0GZR2-F1
#
_entry.id   AF-A0A2L0GZR2-F1
#
_cell.length_a   1.000
_cell.length_b   1.000
_cell.length_c   1.000
_cell.angle_alpha   90.00
_cell.angle_beta   90.00
_cell.angle_gamma   90.00
#
_symmetry.space_group_name_H-M   'P 1'
#
loop_
_entity.id
_entity.type
_entity.pdbx_description
1 polymer ?
#
loop_
_entity_poly.entity_id
_entity_poly.type
_entity_poly.pdbx_seq_one_letter_code
_entity_poly.pdbx_strand_id
1 'polypeptide(L)'
;MSIKVKASTANRRAPRPLFRRLLGDKRGGTAIEFAILALPFFIVVFASIETFVAFAGEQLLANATDTLARKIRTGEITQEMGESEFRQAFCDEIAILLTCSATEVDEPEKLYLDVRQVADPSQFPAAVPRVGSGDSSDLDTSGFQFAPGGGKEYTMVRAYYRWQVITDLVRPYVTNLRSAGSSMPDDYLMVATATFRNEDY
;
A
#
# COMPACT_ATOMS: atom_id res chain seq x y z
N MET A 1 31.60 81.26 -28.71
CA MET A 1 30.13 81.27 -28.73
C MET A 1 29.64 80.00 -29.41
N SER A 2 28.97 79.15 -28.61
CA SER A 2 28.11 77.99 -28.90
C SER A 2 28.41 76.99 -30.03
N ILE A 3 28.66 75.76 -29.56
CA ILE A 3 28.55 74.46 -30.24
C ILE A 3 27.07 74.16 -30.58
N LYS A 4 26.80 73.48 -31.70
CA LYS A 4 25.58 72.66 -31.84
C LYS A 4 25.90 71.29 -32.44
N VAL A 5 25.87 70.28 -31.57
CA VAL A 5 25.85 68.85 -31.90
C VAL A 5 24.45 68.50 -32.42
N LYS A 6 24.38 67.81 -33.56
CA LYS A 6 23.12 67.29 -34.12
C LYS A 6 23.02 65.80 -33.76
N ALA A 7 22.14 65.46 -32.84
CA ALA A 7 21.96 64.09 -32.36
C ALA A 7 21.09 63.26 -33.31
N SER A 8 21.52 62.02 -33.54
CA SER A 8 20.86 60.96 -34.34
C SER A 8 19.58 60.46 -33.66
N THR A 9 18.52 60.26 -34.44
CA THR A 9 17.25 59.67 -33.96
C THR A 9 17.15 58.21 -34.40
N ALA A 10 17.47 57.29 -33.50
CA ALA A 10 17.26 55.85 -33.70
C ALA A 10 15.79 55.49 -33.47
N ASN A 11 15.13 54.92 -34.49
CA ASN A 11 13.74 54.50 -34.46
C ASN A 11 13.58 53.20 -33.64
N ARG A 12 13.17 53.29 -32.37
CA ARG A 12 12.91 52.13 -31.51
C ARG A 12 11.52 51.56 -31.82
N ARG A 13 11.45 50.41 -32.50
CA ARG A 13 10.21 49.62 -32.60
C ARG A 13 9.87 49.05 -31.22
N ALA A 14 8.78 49.52 -30.62
CA ALA A 14 8.28 49.00 -29.36
C ALA A 14 7.83 47.53 -29.50
N PRO A 15 8.16 46.64 -28.54
CA PRO A 15 7.66 45.26 -28.58
C PRO A 15 6.15 45.27 -28.34
N ARG A 16 5.38 44.67 -29.26
CA ARG A 16 3.96 44.41 -29.06
C ARG A 16 3.79 43.52 -27.82
N PRO A 17 2.85 43.81 -26.90
CA PRO A 17 2.69 43.03 -25.68
C PRO A 17 2.20 41.63 -26.03
N LEU A 18 3.06 40.62 -25.83
CA LEU A 18 2.76 39.18 -25.96
C LEU A 18 1.44 38.80 -25.26
N PHE A 19 1.16 39.42 -24.12
CA PHE A 19 -0.08 39.26 -23.37
C PHE A 19 -1.35 39.58 -24.16
N ARG A 20 -1.36 40.63 -24.99
CA ARG A 20 -2.54 41.01 -25.79
C ARG A 20 -2.81 40.03 -26.94
N ARG A 21 -1.80 39.24 -27.33
CA ARG A 21 -1.90 38.18 -28.33
C ARG A 21 -2.42 36.88 -27.72
N LEU A 22 -2.06 36.59 -26.46
CA LEU A 22 -2.60 35.46 -25.68
C LEU A 22 -4.07 35.68 -25.28
N LEU A 23 -4.44 36.91 -24.89
CA LEU A 23 -5.82 37.28 -24.53
C LEU A 23 -6.82 37.28 -25.71
N GLY A 24 -6.32 37.28 -26.97
CA GLY A 24 -7.15 37.26 -28.17
C GLY A 24 -7.29 35.89 -28.81
N ASP A 25 -6.64 34.85 -28.27
CA ASP A 25 -6.58 33.54 -28.91
C ASP A 25 -7.72 32.62 -28.45
N LYS A 26 -8.79 32.57 -29.26
CA LYS A 26 -9.99 31.74 -29.01
C LYS A 26 -9.72 30.23 -29.09
N ARG A 27 -8.56 29.82 -29.61
CA ARG A 27 -8.11 28.42 -29.68
C ARG A 27 -7.77 27.85 -28.29
N GLY A 28 -7.53 28.71 -27.30
CA GLY A 28 -7.33 28.29 -25.90
C GLY A 28 -8.61 27.78 -25.23
N GLY A 29 -9.79 28.26 -25.63
CA GLY A 29 -11.07 27.85 -25.04
C GLY A 29 -11.36 26.36 -25.25
N THR A 30 -11.18 25.87 -26.47
CA THR A 30 -11.35 24.45 -26.81
C THR A 30 -10.34 23.54 -26.10
N ALA A 31 -9.13 24.04 -25.84
CA ALA A 31 -8.13 23.29 -25.08
C ALA A 31 -8.50 23.19 -23.59
N ILE A 32 -9.09 24.25 -23.02
CA ILE A 32 -9.57 24.26 -21.63
C ILE A 32 -10.79 23.34 -21.46
N GLU A 33 -11.74 23.35 -22.39
CA GLU A 33 -12.90 22.44 -22.38
C GLU A 33 -12.47 20.97 -22.41
N PHE A 34 -11.48 20.64 -23.24
CA PHE A 34 -10.92 19.29 -23.28
C PHE A 34 -10.17 18.93 -22.00
N ALA A 35 -9.40 19.87 -21.42
CA ALA A 35 -8.68 19.63 -20.16
C ALA A 35 -9.64 19.34 -18.99
N ILE A 36 -10.78 20.03 -18.94
CA ILE A 36 -11.81 19.80 -17.91
C ILE A 36 -12.41 18.39 -18.01
N LEU A 37 -12.55 17.83 -19.22
CA LEU A 37 -13.02 16.45 -19.43
C LEU A 37 -11.91 15.40 -19.26
N ALA A 38 -10.68 15.74 -19.63
CA ALA A 38 -9.53 14.83 -19.51
C ALA A 38 -9.17 14.56 -18.04
N LEU A 39 -9.27 15.57 -17.17
CA LEU A 39 -8.95 15.43 -15.75
C LEU A 39 -9.73 14.31 -15.04
N PRO A 40 -11.08 14.28 -15.04
CA PRO A 40 -11.84 13.19 -14.41
C PRO A 40 -11.62 11.84 -15.10
N PHE A 41 -11.39 11.82 -16.42
CA PHE A 41 -11.06 10.59 -17.13
C PHE A 41 -9.75 9.97 -16.61
N PHE A 42 -8.69 10.76 -16.46
CA PHE A 42 -7.42 10.27 -15.92
C PHE A 42 -7.54 9.81 -14.47
N ILE A 43 -8.36 10.47 -13.64
CA ILE A 43 -8.63 10.01 -12.27
C ILE A 43 -9.21 8.59 -12.29
N VAL A 44 -10.20 8.32 -13.14
CA VAL A 44 -10.81 6.98 -13.25
C VAL A 44 -9.80 5.95 -13.79
N VAL A 45 -8.98 6.32 -14.77
CA VAL A 45 -7.94 5.43 -15.32
C VAL A 45 -6.90 5.07 -14.24
N PHE A 46 -6.38 6.05 -13.51
CA PHE A 46 -5.42 5.79 -12.43
C PHE A 46 -6.02 5.00 -11.29
N ALA A 47 -7.26 5.32 -10.87
CA ALA A 47 -7.98 4.54 -9.86
C ALA A 47 -8.17 3.07 -10.29
N SER A 48 -8.46 2.85 -11.58
CA SER A 48 -8.60 1.49 -12.12
C SER A 48 -7.27 0.73 -12.08
N ILE A 49 -6.18 1.35 -12.55
CA ILE A 49 -4.83 0.76 -12.53
C ILE A 49 -4.40 0.46 -11.09
N GLU A 50 -4.58 1.40 -10.17
CA GLU A 50 -4.25 1.22 -8.76
C GLU A 50 -5.05 0.07 -8.14
N THR A 51 -6.34 -0.03 -8.46
CA THR A 51 -7.19 -1.12 -8.00
C THR A 51 -6.67 -2.47 -8.51
N PHE A 52 -6.26 -2.58 -9.78
CA PHE A 52 -5.66 -3.81 -10.30
C PHE A 52 -4.35 -4.17 -9.59
N VAL A 53 -3.48 -3.19 -9.32
CA VAL A 53 -2.22 -3.43 -8.60
C VAL A 53 -2.47 -3.85 -7.16
N ALA A 54 -3.43 -3.21 -6.48
CA ALA A 54 -3.86 -3.56 -5.13
C ALA A 54 -4.36 -5.02 -5.06
N PHE A 55 -5.25 -5.42 -5.98
CA PHE A 55 -5.72 -6.81 -6.07
C PHE A 55 -4.59 -7.80 -6.39
N ALA A 56 -3.65 -7.43 -7.26
CA ALA A 56 -2.49 -8.28 -7.52
C ALA A 56 -1.62 -8.46 -6.26
N GLY A 57 -1.45 -7.41 -5.46
CA GLY A 57 -0.77 -7.46 -4.17
C GLY A 57 -1.46 -8.37 -3.16
N GLU A 58 -2.79 -8.30 -3.06
CA GLU A 58 -3.57 -9.20 -2.21
C GLU A 58 -3.42 -10.67 -2.62
N GLN A 59 -3.45 -10.95 -3.93
CA GLN A 59 -3.26 -12.31 -4.43
C GLN A 59 -1.84 -12.83 -4.18
N LEU A 60 -0.84 -11.96 -4.30
CA LEU A 60 0.53 -12.31 -3.95
C LEU A 60 0.67 -12.62 -2.45
N LEU A 61 0.08 -11.80 -1.58
CA LEU A 61 0.08 -12.03 -0.14
C LEU A 61 -0.62 -13.34 0.24
N ALA A 62 -1.76 -13.64 -0.39
CA ALA A 62 -2.47 -14.90 -0.20
C ALA A 62 -1.63 -16.10 -0.66
N ASN A 63 -0.99 -15.99 -1.82
CA ASN A 63 -0.13 -17.05 -2.34
C ASN A 63 1.11 -17.32 -1.46
N ALA A 64 1.76 -16.25 -0.97
CA ALA A 64 2.88 -16.38 -0.04
C ALA A 64 2.44 -17.03 1.28
N THR A 65 1.28 -16.62 1.80
CA THR A 65 0.68 -17.20 3.01
C THR A 65 0.41 -18.70 2.82
N ASP A 66 -0.19 -19.10 1.70
CA ASP A 66 -0.46 -20.51 1.39
C ASP A 66 0.83 -21.32 1.21
N THR A 67 1.84 -20.74 0.57
CA THR A 67 3.13 -21.38 0.33
C THR A 67 3.85 -21.67 1.66
N LEU A 68 3.94 -20.69 2.55
CA LEU A 68 4.57 -20.88 3.86
C LEU A 68 3.71 -21.72 4.81
N ALA A 69 2.38 -21.60 4.74
CA ALA A 69 1.47 -22.49 5.44
C ALA A 69 1.70 -23.95 5.04
N ARG A 70 1.97 -24.24 3.76
CA ARG A 70 2.31 -25.59 3.31
C ARG A 70 3.64 -26.06 3.92
N LYS A 71 4.67 -25.22 3.94
CA LYS A 71 5.97 -25.58 4.56
C LYS A 71 5.84 -25.85 6.06
N ILE A 72 4.99 -25.11 6.77
CA ILE A 72 4.65 -25.41 8.17
C ILE A 72 3.92 -26.76 8.28
N ARG A 73 2.93 -26.99 7.42
CA ARG A 73 2.13 -28.22 7.42
C ARG A 73 2.97 -29.49 7.26
N THR A 74 3.99 -29.44 6.42
CA THR A 74 4.89 -30.56 6.11
C THR A 74 6.07 -30.67 7.07
N GLY A 75 6.20 -29.78 8.05
CA GLY A 75 7.30 -29.78 9.01
C GLY A 75 8.64 -29.26 8.46
N GLU A 76 8.65 -28.59 7.29
CA GLU A 76 9.84 -27.88 6.79
C GLU A 76 10.13 -26.63 7.64
N ILE A 77 9.07 -25.99 8.17
CA ILE A 77 9.14 -24.88 9.11
C ILE A 77 8.64 -25.37 10.45
N THR A 78 9.56 -25.51 11.42
CA THR A 78 9.27 -26.00 12.77
C THR A 78 9.47 -24.88 13.80
N GLN A 79 9.24 -25.18 15.08
CA GLN A 79 9.57 -24.26 16.17
C GLN A 79 11.08 -24.00 16.31
N GLU A 80 11.93 -24.83 15.71
CA GLU A 80 13.38 -24.61 15.71
C GLU A 80 13.79 -23.51 14.73
N MET A 81 13.02 -23.32 13.65
CA MET A 81 13.16 -22.17 12.77
C MET A 81 12.70 -20.94 13.56
N GLY A 82 13.56 -19.94 13.72
CA GLY A 82 13.21 -18.73 14.48
C GLY A 82 12.17 -17.87 13.77
N GLU A 83 11.45 -17.02 14.52
CA GLU A 83 10.48 -16.08 13.94
C GLU A 83 11.13 -15.15 12.89
N SER A 84 12.37 -14.70 13.13
CA SER A 84 13.11 -13.84 12.21
C SER A 84 13.39 -14.52 10.87
N GLU A 85 13.75 -15.81 10.90
CA GLU A 85 14.00 -16.60 9.71
C GLU A 85 12.71 -16.83 8.92
N PHE A 86 11.61 -17.15 9.60
CA PHE A 86 10.29 -17.26 8.99
C PHE A 86 9.86 -15.95 8.31
N ARG A 87 10.09 -14.82 8.99
CA ARG A 87 9.78 -13.50 8.48
C ARG A 87 10.60 -13.13 7.26
N GLN A 88 11.90 -13.44 7.26
CA GLN A 88 12.75 -13.27 6.08
C GLN A 88 12.23 -14.10 4.90
N ALA A 89 11.92 -15.37 5.13
CA ALA A 89 11.35 -16.24 4.10
C ALA A 89 10.01 -15.69 3.56
N PHE A 90 9.19 -15.08 4.41
CA PHE A 90 7.96 -14.42 3.99
C PHE A 90 8.23 -13.21 3.10
N CYS A 91 9.19 -12.37 3.50
CA CYS A 91 9.60 -11.20 2.73
C CYS A 91 10.13 -11.60 1.34
N ASP A 92 10.87 -12.69 1.25
CA ASP A 92 11.40 -13.19 -0.02
C ASP A 92 10.28 -13.64 -0.99
N GLU A 93 9.20 -14.27 -0.48
CA GLU A 93 8.05 -14.70 -1.30
C GLU A 93 7.24 -13.52 -1.86
N ILE A 94 7.16 -12.40 -1.12
CA ILE A 94 6.33 -11.25 -1.52
C ILE A 94 7.11 -10.14 -2.26
N ALA A 95 8.44 -10.26 -2.36
CA ALA A 95 9.36 -9.21 -2.83
C ALA A 95 9.10 -8.69 -4.27
N ILE A 96 8.32 -9.41 -5.08
CA ILE A 96 8.02 -8.99 -6.46
C ILE A 96 7.13 -7.74 -6.52
N LEU A 97 6.23 -7.54 -5.54
CA LEU A 97 5.30 -6.42 -5.53
C LEU A 97 5.17 -5.75 -4.16
N LEU A 98 5.32 -6.50 -3.07
CA LEU A 98 5.30 -5.97 -1.71
C LEU A 98 6.74 -5.79 -1.23
N THR A 99 7.00 -4.66 -0.57
CA THR A 99 8.33 -4.35 -0.05
C THR A 99 8.39 -4.64 1.45
N CYS A 100 9.41 -5.37 1.89
CA CYS A 100 9.85 -5.35 3.29
C CYS A 100 11.01 -4.36 3.43
N SER A 101 11.04 -3.57 4.51
CA SER A 101 12.21 -2.75 4.83
C SER A 101 13.40 -3.64 5.21
N ALA A 102 14.61 -3.08 5.22
CA ALA A 102 15.80 -3.82 5.65
C ALA A 102 15.76 -4.22 7.14
N THR A 103 15.00 -3.48 7.94
CA THR A 103 14.80 -3.72 9.37
C THR A 103 13.53 -4.51 9.65
N GLU A 104 12.69 -4.82 8.66
CA GLU A 104 11.38 -5.46 8.83
C GLU A 104 11.45 -6.77 9.64
N VAL A 105 12.56 -7.49 9.53
CA VAL A 105 12.82 -8.75 10.23
C VAL A 105 12.86 -8.54 11.75
N ASP A 106 13.47 -7.45 12.20
CA ASP A 106 13.68 -7.13 13.62
C ASP A 106 12.63 -6.14 14.15
N GLU A 107 12.17 -5.22 13.29
CA GLU A 107 11.24 -4.14 13.59
C GLU A 107 10.11 -4.12 12.54
N PRO A 108 8.97 -4.77 12.81
CA PRO A 108 7.87 -4.87 11.84
C PRO A 108 7.17 -3.51 11.64
N GLU A 109 7.15 -3.04 10.39
CA GLU A 109 6.56 -1.76 9.99
C GLU A 109 5.35 -1.95 9.06
N LYS A 110 5.47 -2.84 8.07
CA LYS A 110 4.45 -3.07 7.05
C LYS A 110 3.85 -4.46 7.12
N LEU A 111 4.66 -5.46 7.48
CA LEU A 111 4.28 -6.87 7.49
C LEU A 111 4.14 -7.35 8.94
N TYR A 112 2.93 -7.78 9.30
CA TYR A 112 2.66 -8.41 10.59
C TYR A 112 2.20 -9.84 10.36
N LEU A 113 2.91 -10.77 11.00
CA LEU A 113 2.68 -12.20 10.88
C LEU A 113 2.23 -12.74 12.23
N ASP A 114 1.23 -13.61 12.19
CA ASP A 114 0.73 -14.30 13.37
C ASP A 114 0.52 -15.77 13.02
N VAL A 115 1.39 -16.60 13.57
CA VAL A 115 1.36 -18.06 13.42
C VAL A 115 0.97 -18.65 14.76
N ARG A 116 -0.23 -19.24 14.84
CA ARG A 116 -0.73 -19.79 16.10
C ARG A 116 -1.23 -21.21 15.97
N GLN A 117 -0.91 -21.98 17.00
CA GLN A 117 -1.46 -23.30 17.22
C GLN A 117 -2.69 -23.18 18.13
N VAL A 118 -3.69 -24.02 17.87
CA VAL A 118 -4.90 -24.17 18.70
C VAL A 118 -5.13 -25.66 18.99
N ALA A 119 -5.75 -25.95 20.13
CA ALA A 119 -6.10 -27.32 20.50
C ALA A 119 -7.32 -27.82 19.71
N ASP A 120 -8.26 -26.92 19.41
CA ASP A 120 -9.50 -27.22 18.69
C ASP A 120 -9.77 -26.18 17.59
N PRO A 121 -10.20 -26.59 16.39
CA PRO A 121 -10.45 -25.67 15.27
C PRO A 121 -11.55 -24.63 15.55
N SER A 122 -12.44 -24.84 16.53
CA SER A 122 -13.41 -23.82 16.95
C SER A 122 -12.77 -22.62 17.67
N GLN A 123 -11.50 -22.74 18.09
CA GLN A 123 -10.76 -21.68 18.77
C GLN A 123 -10.05 -20.71 17.81
N PHE A 124 -10.11 -20.96 16.49
CA PHE A 124 -9.55 -20.03 15.53
C PHE A 124 -10.28 -18.68 15.61
N PRO A 125 -9.55 -17.56 15.83
CA PRO A 125 -10.17 -16.25 15.87
C PRO A 125 -10.72 -15.88 14.49
N ALA A 126 -12.03 -15.64 14.41
CA ALA A 126 -12.71 -15.31 13.16
C ALA A 126 -12.48 -13.86 12.68
N ALA A 127 -12.08 -12.97 13.59
CA ALA A 127 -11.93 -11.55 13.30
C ALA A 127 -10.46 -11.09 13.32
N VAL A 128 -10.19 -10.04 12.54
CA VAL A 128 -8.93 -9.29 12.62
C VAL A 128 -8.84 -8.61 14.00
N PRO A 129 -7.77 -8.82 14.78
CA PRO A 129 -7.59 -8.18 16.08
C PRO A 129 -7.53 -6.66 15.95
N ARG A 130 -8.27 -5.95 16.80
CA ARG A 130 -8.39 -4.49 16.76
C ARG A 130 -8.13 -3.88 18.13
N VAL A 131 -7.46 -2.73 18.15
CA VAL A 131 -7.23 -1.96 19.37
C VAL A 131 -8.55 -1.32 19.82
N GLY A 132 -9.20 -1.92 20.80
CA GLY A 132 -10.49 -1.44 21.33
C GLY A 132 -11.68 -1.76 20.42
N SER A 133 -12.85 -1.19 20.78
CA SER A 133 -14.14 -1.49 20.13
C SER A 133 -14.64 -0.40 19.17
N GLY A 134 -13.81 0.60 18.87
CA GLY A 134 -14.17 1.70 17.98
C GLY A 134 -14.20 1.29 16.51
N ASP A 135 -15.07 1.94 15.72
CA ASP A 135 -15.27 1.66 14.29
C ASP A 135 -14.00 1.84 13.45
N SER A 136 -13.07 2.71 13.89
CA SER A 136 -11.77 2.94 13.27
C SER A 136 -10.62 2.74 14.24
N SER A 137 -10.38 1.49 14.57
CA SER A 137 -9.30 1.01 15.43
C SER A 137 -8.17 0.40 14.60
N ASP A 138 -6.95 0.54 15.11
CA ASP A 138 -5.75 -0.04 14.48
C ASP A 138 -5.66 -1.55 14.76
N LEU A 139 -4.77 -2.24 14.05
CA LEU A 139 -4.42 -3.65 14.26
C LEU A 139 -3.83 -3.86 15.65
N ASP A 140 -4.39 -4.78 16.43
CA ASP A 140 -3.82 -5.18 17.72
C ASP A 140 -2.82 -6.33 17.53
N THR A 141 -1.53 -6.02 17.63
CA THR A 141 -0.43 -6.98 17.48
C THR A 141 0.03 -7.59 18.81
N SER A 142 -0.52 -7.15 19.95
CA SER A 142 -0.03 -7.55 21.27
C SER A 142 -0.18 -9.05 21.57
N GLY A 143 -1.13 -9.71 20.90
CA GLY A 143 -1.39 -11.15 21.01
C GLY A 143 -0.89 -11.96 19.81
N PHE A 144 0.01 -11.41 19.00
CA PHE A 144 0.62 -12.13 17.88
C PHE A 144 1.69 -13.08 18.42
N GLN A 145 1.81 -14.23 17.78
CA GLN A 145 2.73 -15.28 18.21
C GLN A 145 3.37 -15.95 17.00
N PHE A 146 4.49 -16.62 17.24
CA PHE A 146 5.10 -17.55 16.30
C PHE A 146 5.12 -18.95 16.92
N ALA A 147 4.08 -19.73 16.62
CA ALA A 147 3.88 -21.09 17.08
C ALA A 147 3.39 -21.95 15.90
N PRO A 148 4.29 -22.44 15.03
CA PRO A 148 3.95 -23.30 13.88
C PRO A 148 3.30 -24.65 14.27
N GLY A 149 3.37 -25.03 15.55
CA GLY A 149 2.83 -26.28 16.05
C GLY A 149 3.68 -27.51 15.69
N GLY A 150 3.34 -28.65 16.27
CA GLY A 150 3.89 -29.95 15.94
C GLY A 150 3.03 -30.73 14.96
N GLY A 151 3.43 -31.98 14.67
CA GLY A 151 2.65 -32.88 13.82
C GLY A 151 1.24 -33.11 14.36
N LYS A 152 0.27 -33.26 13.45
CA LYS A 152 -1.18 -33.45 13.75
C LYS A 152 -1.88 -32.32 14.51
N GLU A 153 -1.20 -31.22 14.84
CA GLU A 153 -1.80 -30.07 15.52
C GLU A 153 -2.54 -29.14 14.55
N TYR A 154 -3.46 -28.32 15.07
CA TYR A 154 -4.17 -27.32 14.27
C TYR A 154 -3.42 -26.00 14.34
N THR A 155 -3.02 -25.49 13.18
CA THR A 155 -2.24 -24.26 13.06
C THR A 155 -2.96 -23.28 12.14
N MET A 156 -2.79 -22.00 12.44
CA MET A 156 -3.24 -20.89 11.62
C MET A 156 -2.09 -19.94 11.35
N VAL A 157 -1.95 -19.51 10.10
CA VAL A 157 -1.05 -18.45 9.67
C VAL A 157 -1.91 -17.28 9.22
N ARG A 158 -1.69 -16.10 9.79
CA ARG A 158 -2.30 -14.84 9.38
C ARG A 158 -1.21 -13.86 8.99
N ALA A 159 -1.32 -13.31 7.79
CA ALA A 159 -0.46 -12.26 7.30
C ALA A 159 -1.28 -10.99 7.11
N TYR A 160 -0.77 -9.90 7.67
CA TYR A 160 -1.34 -8.56 7.56
C TYR A 160 -0.30 -7.66 6.93
N TYR A 161 -0.67 -6.98 5.84
CA TYR A 161 0.23 -6.06 5.15
C TYR A 161 -0.38 -4.67 5.02
N ARG A 162 0.36 -3.65 5.42
CA ARG A 162 -0.02 -2.24 5.26
C ARG A 162 0.37 -1.75 3.87
N TRP A 163 -0.61 -1.68 2.97
CA TRP A 163 -0.41 -1.21 1.61
C TRP A 163 -0.67 0.29 1.49
N GLN A 164 0.32 1.04 0.99
CA GLN A 164 0.21 2.47 0.76
C GLN A 164 -0.49 2.78 -0.56
N VAL A 165 -1.45 3.70 -0.52
CA VAL A 165 -2.25 4.10 -1.67
C VAL A 165 -1.61 5.35 -2.29
N ILE A 166 -1.38 5.33 -3.60
CA ILE A 166 -0.71 6.42 -4.32
C ILE A 166 -1.73 7.46 -4.78
N THR A 167 -2.93 7.04 -5.22
CA THR A 167 -4.00 7.95 -5.65
C THR A 167 -5.08 8.11 -4.60
N ASP A 168 -4.75 8.83 -3.54
CA ASP A 168 -5.57 9.07 -2.36
C ASP A 168 -6.73 10.07 -2.57
N LEU A 169 -7.57 9.87 -3.60
CA LEU A 169 -8.75 10.73 -3.83
C LEU A 169 -10.08 10.11 -3.35
N VAL A 170 -10.14 8.78 -3.20
CA VAL A 170 -11.39 8.06 -2.96
C VAL A 170 -11.35 7.23 -1.67
N ARG A 171 -10.17 6.76 -1.26
CA ARG A 171 -10.03 5.73 -0.21
C ARG A 171 -10.25 6.17 1.25
N PRO A 172 -10.05 7.44 1.66
CA PRO A 172 -10.40 7.89 3.01
C PRO A 172 -11.89 7.71 3.34
N TYR A 173 -12.71 7.51 2.31
CA TYR A 173 -14.15 7.30 2.39
C TYR A 173 -14.56 5.81 2.33
N VAL A 174 -13.63 4.87 2.14
CA VAL A 174 -13.93 3.43 1.91
C VAL A 174 -13.27 2.52 2.95
N THR A 175 -12.16 2.91 3.60
CA THR A 175 -11.47 2.06 4.58
C THR A 175 -11.92 2.33 6.03
N ASN A 176 -12.19 1.25 6.77
CA ASN A 176 -12.59 1.29 8.19
C ASN A 176 -11.46 0.91 9.17
N LEU A 177 -10.26 0.61 8.66
CA LEU A 177 -9.06 0.40 9.48
C LEU A 177 -8.18 1.63 9.32
N ARG A 178 -7.87 2.29 10.45
CA ARG A 178 -7.05 3.50 10.48
C ARG A 178 -5.86 3.27 11.39
N SER A 179 -4.66 3.56 10.89
CA SER A 179 -3.48 3.63 11.74
C SER A 179 -3.72 4.60 12.89
N ALA A 180 -3.32 4.24 14.10
CA ALA A 180 -3.57 5.05 15.29
C ALA A 180 -3.01 6.49 15.12
N GLY A 181 -3.84 7.50 15.36
CA GLY A 181 -3.43 8.91 15.36
C GLY A 181 -3.53 9.67 14.04
N SER A 182 -3.90 9.02 12.92
CA SER A 182 -4.14 9.74 11.65
C SER A 182 -5.63 10.05 11.42
N SER A 183 -5.94 11.29 11.03
CA SER A 183 -7.28 11.72 10.65
C SER A 183 -7.70 11.24 9.24
N MET A 184 -6.75 10.82 8.41
CA MET A 184 -6.96 10.12 7.13
C MET A 184 -6.00 8.93 7.03
N PRO A 185 -6.50 7.71 6.77
CA PRO A 185 -5.62 6.56 6.55
C PRO A 185 -4.99 6.64 5.14
N ASP A 186 -3.66 6.75 5.09
CA ASP A 186 -2.87 6.70 3.84
C ASP A 186 -2.60 5.24 3.37
N ASP A 187 -2.99 4.28 4.21
CA ASP A 187 -2.81 2.85 3.99
C ASP A 187 -4.14 2.08 4.08
N TYR A 188 -4.13 0.88 3.52
CA TYR A 188 -5.16 -0.12 3.76
C TYR A 188 -4.53 -1.45 4.15
N LEU A 189 -5.22 -2.20 5.01
CA LEU A 189 -4.73 -3.48 5.51
C LEU A 189 -5.16 -4.62 4.58
N MET A 190 -4.21 -5.24 3.91
CA MET A 190 -4.40 -6.53 3.25
C MET A 190 -4.37 -7.64 4.31
N VAL A 191 -5.25 -8.64 4.18
CA VAL A 191 -5.35 -9.76 5.13
C VAL A 191 -5.36 -11.07 4.35
N ALA A 192 -4.47 -11.98 4.72
CA ALA A 192 -4.48 -13.36 4.25
C ALA A 192 -4.43 -14.31 5.46
N THR A 193 -5.28 -15.33 5.47
CA THR A 193 -5.38 -16.30 6.56
C THR A 193 -5.43 -17.71 5.99
N ALA A 194 -4.56 -18.59 6.47
CA ALA A 194 -4.58 -20.02 6.20
C ALA A 194 -4.73 -20.79 7.51
N THR A 195 -5.78 -21.61 7.63
CA THR A 195 -6.00 -22.53 8.76
C THR A 195 -5.87 -23.96 8.25
N PHE A 196 -5.14 -24.81 8.98
CA PHE A 196 -4.88 -26.18 8.56
C PHE A 196 -4.51 -27.06 9.75
N ARG A 197 -4.45 -28.37 9.48
CA ARG A 197 -3.87 -29.36 10.40
C ARG A 197 -2.53 -29.82 9.83
N ASN A 198 -1.50 -29.84 10.67
CA ASN A 198 -0.18 -30.33 10.31
C ASN A 198 -0.20 -31.82 9.98
N GLU A 199 0.66 -32.23 9.05
CA GLU A 199 0.86 -33.64 8.72
C GLU A 199 1.52 -34.40 9.87
N ASP A 200 1.59 -35.72 9.74
CA ASP A 200 2.30 -36.57 10.69
C ASP A 200 3.75 -36.72 10.22
N TYR A 201 4.67 -36.01 10.87
CA TYR A 201 6.10 -35.97 10.56
C TYR A 201 6.94 -36.14 11.82
#